data_AF-A0A0F9DKD5-F1
#
_entry.id   AF-A0A0F9DKD5-F1
#
_cell.length_a   1.000
_cell.length_b   1.000
_cell.length_c   1.000
_cell.angle_alpha   90.00
_cell.angle_beta   90.00
_cell.angle_gamma   90.00
#
_symmetry.space_group_name_H-M   'P 1'
#
loop_
_entity.id
_entity.type
_entity.pdbx_description
1 polymer ?
#
loop_
_entity_poly.entity_id
_entity_poly.type
_entity_poly.pdbx_seq_one_letter_code
_entity_poly.pdbx_strand_id
1 'polypeptide(L)'
;KVGMTMPLYVDGVVEPETIADGGGNVYEDMEDTATPLMLGAADDTAAPTIEMDGRIALPFVCGKKLTAANVTTLFGIGKTLLGLA
;
A
#
# COMPACT_ATOMS: atom_id res chain seq x y z
N LYS A 1 19.56 -6.87 10.09
CA LYS A 1 18.42 -5.94 9.99
C LYS A 1 17.24 -6.62 10.70
N VAL A 2 16.69 -6.04 11.76
CA VAL A 2 15.53 -6.64 12.45
C VAL A 2 14.34 -6.45 11.50
N GLY A 3 13.75 -7.55 11.03
CA GLY A 3 12.59 -7.50 10.14
C GLY A 3 11.46 -6.73 10.78
N MET A 4 11.02 -5.65 10.13
CA MET A 4 9.81 -4.95 10.54
C MET A 4 8.61 -5.60 9.88
N THR A 5 7.64 -6.01 10.68
CA THR A 5 6.33 -6.43 10.19
C THR A 5 5.57 -5.20 9.71
N MET A 6 5.27 -5.13 8.41
CA MET A 6 4.37 -4.10 7.86
C MET A 6 2.92 -4.58 7.96
N PRO A 7 2.04 -3.85 8.66
CA PRO A 7 0.65 -4.22 8.74
C PRO A 7 -0.05 -3.93 7.39
N LEU A 8 -0.70 -4.96 6.83
CA LEU A 8 -1.66 -4.80 5.75
C LEU A 8 -3.03 -4.50 6.37
N TYR A 9 -3.79 -3.59 5.74
CA TYR A 9 -5.17 -3.34 6.10
C TYR A 9 -6.06 -3.47 4.86
N VAL A 10 -7.15 -4.22 4.97
CA VAL A 10 -8.21 -4.35 3.96
C VAL A 10 -9.52 -3.93 4.60
N ASP A 11 -10.31 -3.12 3.90
CA ASP A 11 -11.59 -2.57 4.40
C ASP A 11 -11.50 -1.92 5.79
N GLY A 12 -10.37 -1.28 6.09
CA GLY A 12 -10.13 -0.60 7.36
C GLY A 12 -9.80 -1.51 8.55
N VAL A 13 -9.61 -2.81 8.31
CA VAL A 13 -9.30 -3.85 9.31
C VAL A 13 -7.91 -4.41 9.06
N VAL A 14 -7.19 -4.78 10.12
CA VAL A 14 -5.86 -5.38 9.99
C VAL A 14 -5.98 -6.80 9.46
N GLU A 15 -5.21 -7.12 8.42
CA GLU A 15 -5.10 -8.48 7.91
C GLU A 15 -4.14 -9.28 8.81
N PRO A 16 -4.54 -10.48 9.27
CA PRO A 16 -3.75 -11.28 10.19
C PRO A 16 -2.58 -11.99 9.52
N GLU A 17 -2.58 -12.09 8.19
CA GLU A 17 -1.51 -12.71 7.43
C GLU A 17 -0.32 -11.77 7.28
N THR A 18 0.86 -12.24 7.68
CA THR A 18 2.13 -11.61 7.29
C THR A 18 2.36 -11.84 5.81
N ILE A 19 2.43 -10.77 5.02
CA ILE A 19 2.88 -10.85 3.62
C ILE A 19 4.31 -11.41 3.62
N ALA A 20 4.43 -12.68 3.24
CA ALA A 20 5.71 -13.32 2.96
C ALA A 20 5.95 -13.21 1.45
N ASP A 21 6.62 -12.15 1.02
CA ASP A 21 7.33 -12.24 -0.26
C ASP A 21 8.52 -13.19 -0.06
N GLY A 22 8.83 -14.01 -1.07
CA GLY A 22 9.70 -15.21 -1.04
C GLY A 22 11.18 -15.00 -0.66
N GLY A 23 11.51 -13.92 0.03
CA GLY A 23 12.84 -13.58 0.56
C GLY A 23 12.74 -13.08 2.00
N GLY A 24 12.30 -13.95 2.92
CA GLY A 24 12.49 -13.80 4.36
C GLY A 24 12.06 -12.47 4.99
N ASN A 25 10.76 -12.27 5.23
CA ASN A 25 10.14 -11.45 6.31
C ASN A 25 10.76 -10.07 6.66
N VAL A 26 11.52 -9.45 5.78
CA VAL A 26 12.17 -8.16 6.01
C VAL A 26 11.75 -7.27 4.86
N TYR A 27 10.82 -6.36 5.11
CA TYR A 27 10.73 -5.19 4.26
C TYR A 27 12.09 -4.49 4.31
N GLU A 28 12.77 -4.49 3.16
CA GLU A 28 13.96 -3.69 2.90
C GLU A 28 13.62 -2.20 3.14
N ASP A 29 14.64 -1.39 3.45
CA ASP A 29 14.40 0.06 3.48
C ASP A 29 14.05 0.47 2.06
N MET A 30 13.17 1.47 1.86
CA MET A 30 12.89 1.95 0.51
C MET A 30 14.21 2.36 -0.14
N GLU A 31 14.61 1.62 -1.17
CA GLU A 31 15.80 1.93 -1.93
C GLU A 31 15.53 3.21 -2.73
N ASP A 32 16.47 4.16 -2.67
CA ASP A 32 16.48 5.34 -3.53
C ASP A 32 16.84 4.90 -4.95
N THR A 33 15.82 4.41 -5.63
CA THR A 33 15.91 3.97 -7.01
C THR A 33 15.50 5.14 -7.90
N ALA A 34 16.12 5.26 -9.07
CA ALA A 34 15.75 6.27 -10.05
C ALA A 34 14.39 5.96 -10.74
N THR A 35 13.65 4.95 -10.27
CA THR A 35 12.41 4.49 -10.88
C THR A 35 11.24 5.42 -10.48
N PRO A 36 10.35 5.75 -11.43
CA PRO A 36 9.19 6.57 -11.12
C PRO A 36 8.14 5.78 -10.31
N LEU A 37 7.33 6.49 -9.52
CA LEU A 37 6.14 5.90 -8.91
C LEU A 37 5.09 5.62 -10.00
N MET A 38 4.71 4.36 -10.19
CA MET A 38 3.57 3.95 -11.02
C MET A 38 2.36 3.59 -10.16
N LEU A 39 1.16 3.94 -10.63
CA LEU A 39 -0.11 3.57 -10.01
C LEU A 39 -0.87 2.63 -10.96
N GLY A 40 -1.30 1.47 -10.46
CA GLY A 40 -2.02 0.47 -11.27
C GLY A 40 -1.11 -0.37 -12.18
N ALA A 41 0.21 -0.32 -11.99
CA ALA A 41 1.18 -1.20 -12.62
C ALA A 41 2.44 -1.27 -11.74
N ALA A 42 3.24 -2.31 -11.91
CA ALA A 42 4.62 -2.33 -11.44
C ALA A 42 5.53 -1.63 -12.48
N ASP A 43 6.63 -1.03 -12.02
CA ASP A 43 7.66 -0.47 -12.89
C ASP A 43 8.68 -1.55 -13.30
N ASP A 44 8.96 -1.65 -14.59
CA ASP A 44 10.08 -2.39 -15.18
C ASP A 44 10.91 -1.41 -16.01
N THR A 45 11.87 -0.75 -15.35
CA THR A 45 12.80 0.18 -16.01
C THR A 45 12.06 1.35 -16.71
N ALA A 46 11.13 2.00 -16.02
CA ALA A 46 10.25 3.04 -16.57
C ALA A 46 9.22 2.56 -17.61
N ALA A 47 9.03 1.24 -17.77
CA ALA A 47 7.92 0.66 -18.52
C ALA A 47 6.91 -0.02 -17.56
N PRO A 48 5.59 0.07 -17.80
CA PRO A 48 4.62 -0.63 -16.97
C PRO A 48 4.68 -2.15 -17.21
N THR A 49 4.53 -2.90 -16.13
CA THR A 49 4.32 -4.36 -16.13
C THR A 49 3.29 -4.74 -15.07
N ILE A 50 2.68 -5.93 -15.17
CA ILE A 50 1.65 -6.41 -14.21
C ILE A 50 0.54 -5.35 -14.04
N GLU A 51 -0.09 -4.97 -15.14
CA GLU A 51 -1.07 -3.89 -15.18
C GLU A 51 -2.40 -4.30 -14.52
N MET A 52 -2.98 -3.39 -13.75
CA MET A 52 -4.32 -3.51 -13.18
C MET A 52 -5.35 -3.08 -14.21
N ASP A 53 -6.35 -3.92 -14.47
CA ASP A 53 -7.57 -3.51 -15.17
C ASP A 53 -8.64 -3.09 -14.14
N GLY A 54 -9.03 -1.81 -14.15
CA GLY A 54 -10.06 -1.28 -13.26
C GLY A 54 -9.89 0.19 -12.92
N ARG A 55 -10.37 0.58 -11.74
CA ARG A 55 -10.33 1.97 -11.26
C ARG A 55 -9.70 2.05 -9.87
N ILE A 56 -8.73 2.93 -9.72
CA ILE A 56 -8.16 3.31 -8.42
C ILE A 56 -8.75 4.66 -8.03
N ALA A 57 -9.27 4.76 -6.81
CA ALA A 57 -9.79 6.02 -6.29
C ALA A 57 -9.08 6.39 -4.98
N LEU A 58 -8.77 7.68 -4.83
CA LEU A 58 -8.14 8.27 -3.64
C LEU A 58 -6.78 7.64 -3.23
N PRO A 59 -5.83 7.38 -4.17
CA PRO A 59 -4.50 6.93 -3.77
C PRO A 59 -3.78 8.05 -3.00
N PHE A 60 -3.10 7.70 -1.91
CA PHE A 60 -2.25 8.62 -1.17
C PHE A 60 -1.03 7.91 -0.59
N VAL A 61 0.04 8.66 -0.38
CA VAL A 61 1.27 8.21 0.29
C VAL A 61 1.59 9.20 1.40
N CYS A 62 2.02 8.71 2.56
CA CYS A 62 2.44 9.57 3.67
C CYS A 62 3.73 9.06 4.32
N GLY A 63 4.59 9.98 4.74
CA GLY A 63 5.84 9.65 5.46
C GLY A 63 5.67 9.32 6.95
N LYS A 64 4.43 9.14 7.43
CA LYS A 64 4.15 8.80 8.83
C LYS A 64 3.55 7.41 8.92
N LYS A 65 4.01 6.62 9.90
CA LYS A 65 3.37 5.35 10.25
C LYS A 65 1.96 5.64 10.79
N LEU A 66 0.95 5.12 10.10
CA LEU A 66 -0.44 5.23 10.53
C LEU A 66 -0.74 4.19 11.63
N THR A 67 -1.55 4.60 12.60
CA THR A 67 -2.16 3.68 13.56
C THR A 67 -3.39 3.00 12.96
N ALA A 68 -3.83 1.87 13.53
CA ALA A 68 -5.07 1.22 13.12
C ALA A 68 -6.27 2.18 13.14
N ALA A 69 -6.36 3.04 14.17
CA ALA A 69 -7.42 4.05 14.27
C ALA A 69 -7.37 5.07 13.12
N ASN A 70 -6.18 5.46 12.65
CA ASN A 70 -6.05 6.35 11.50
C ASN A 70 -6.55 5.67 10.22
N VAL A 71 -6.21 4.40 10.02
CA VAL A 71 -6.64 3.62 8.85
C VAL A 71 -8.17 3.49 8.83
N THR A 72 -8.79 3.12 9.96
CA THR A 72 -10.26 3.05 10.05
C THR A 72 -10.91 4.40 9.77
N THR A 73 -10.34 5.50 10.26
CA THR A 73 -10.83 6.86 9.99
C THR A 73 -10.75 7.21 8.50
N LEU A 74 -9.62 6.93 7.86
CA LEU A 74 -9.40 7.19 6.43
C LEU A 74 -10.34 6.36 5.55
N PHE A 75 -10.55 5.08 5.90
CA PHE A 75 -11.51 4.23 5.21
C PHE A 75 -12.94 4.82 5.27
N GLY A 76 -13.37 5.28 6.45
CA GLY A 76 -14.66 5.95 6.62
C GLY A 76 -14.79 7.22 5.76
N ILE A 77 -13.77 8.08 5.77
CA ILE A 77 -13.72 9.29 4.91
C ILE A 77 -13.80 8.90 3.43
N GLY A 78 -13.06 7.86 3.02
CA GLY A 78 -13.05 7.36 1.64
C GLY A 78 -14.44 6.96 1.16
N LYS A 79 -15.23 6.23 1.98
CA LYS A 79 -16.62 5.88 1.61
C LYS A 79 -17.47 7.11 1.34
N THR A 80 -17.38 8.13 2.20
CA THR A 80 -18.11 9.38 2.02
C THR A 80 -17.70 10.09 0.73
N LEU A 81 -16.39 10.22 0.48
CA LEU A 81 -15.87 10.90 -0.71
C LEU A 81 -16.23 10.18 -2.02
N LEU A 82 -16.41 8.87 -1.97
CA LEU A 82 -16.81 8.04 -3.11
C LEU A 82 -18.33 7.88 -3.26
N GLY A 83 -19.12 8.44 -2.35
CA GLY A 83 -20.59 8.30 -2.37
C GLY A 83 -21.09 6.88 -2.08
N LEU A 84 -20.35 6.13 -1.27
CA LEU A 84 -20.66 4.73 -0.88
C LEU A 84 -21.22 4.61 0.54
N ALA A 85 -21.47 5.75 1.21
CA ALA A 85 -21.99 5.84 2.57
C ALA A 85 -23.49 6.17 2.58
#